data_AF-A0A7S2RXG6-F1
#
_entry.id   AF-A0A7S2RXG6-F1
#
_cell.length_a   1.000
_cell.length_b   1.000
_cell.length_c   1.000
_cell.angle_alpha   90.00
_cell.angle_beta   90.00
_cell.angle_gamma   90.00
#
_symmetry.space_group_name_H-M   'P 1'
#
loop_
_entity.id
_entity.type
_entity.pdbx_description
1 polymer ?
#
loop_
_entity_poly.entity_id
_entity_poly.type
_entity_poly.pdbx_seq_one_letter_code
_entity_poly.pdbx_strand_id
1 'polypeptide(L)'
;SNDTLYHTSIEYGLKSLLFSGQCYDVSVNTPPNGLPLTITDAITNPQTTSSSLLSSEEIQPDGSIHHVSGTDSNNINPSNKQHHSDTAVMKTVGYWQLQANPGIWTLKIDPESRGAEIYDMVHGTVGKNGQVTLDKNTSADVTKTLIMKGFENRGELLLVKRKPGFEGEELFRPEDELELNDSNDDYDDDVVHVFSLATGHLYERFLKIMMLSVTKRTSTRVKFWLFENFLSPSFKASAADMAKR
;
A
#
# COMPACT_ATOMS: atom_id res chain seq x y z
N SER A 1 42.85 1.03 -39.06
CA SER A 1 41.80 0.19 -38.47
C SER A 1 41.42 0.79 -37.13
N ASN A 2 40.51 1.76 -37.14
CA ASN A 2 40.01 2.35 -35.89
C ASN A 2 38.78 1.56 -35.48
N ASP A 3 39.00 0.57 -34.63
CA ASP A 3 37.93 -0.16 -33.97
C ASP A 3 37.25 0.82 -32.99
N THR A 4 36.14 1.40 -33.40
CA THR A 4 35.29 2.19 -32.50
C THR A 4 34.70 1.22 -31.47
N LEU A 5 35.27 1.22 -30.27
CA LEU A 5 34.80 0.41 -29.16
C LEU A 5 33.40 0.88 -28.77
N TYR A 6 32.37 0.12 -29.13
CA TYR A 6 30.99 0.40 -28.74
C TYR A 6 30.84 0.12 -27.23
N HIS A 7 30.73 1.17 -26.43
CA HIS A 7 30.45 1.06 -24.99
C HIS A 7 28.94 1.20 -24.76
N THR A 8 28.33 0.19 -24.12
CA THR A 8 26.94 0.23 -23.67
C THR A 8 26.93 0.15 -22.15
N SER A 9 26.29 1.12 -21.49
CA SER A 9 26.11 1.15 -20.03
C SER A 9 24.62 1.20 -19.70
N ILE A 10 24.21 0.45 -18.69
CA ILE A 10 22.81 0.35 -18.23
C ILE A 10 22.82 0.41 -16.71
N GLU A 11 21.97 1.28 -16.15
CA GLU A 11 21.79 1.43 -14.72
C GLU A 11 20.38 0.99 -14.31
N TYR A 12 20.29 0.24 -13.21
CA TYR A 12 19.02 -0.18 -12.62
C TYR A 12 18.91 0.36 -11.20
N GLY A 13 17.71 0.82 -10.84
CA GLY A 13 17.40 1.30 -9.49
C GLY A 13 16.46 0.35 -8.78
N LEU A 14 16.78 0.01 -7.53
CA LEU A 14 15.85 -0.64 -6.62
C LEU A 14 14.87 0.42 -6.08
N LYS A 15 13.59 0.29 -6.43
CA LYS A 15 12.56 1.29 -6.11
C LYS A 15 11.93 1.12 -4.73
N SER A 16 11.68 -0.11 -4.34
CA SER A 16 10.97 -0.47 -3.12
C SER A 16 11.42 -1.85 -2.67
N LEU A 17 11.29 -2.10 -1.37
CA LEU A 17 11.39 -3.43 -0.79
C LEU A 17 9.98 -3.96 -0.51
N LEU A 18 9.90 -5.25 -0.17
CA LEU A 18 8.62 -5.92 0.06
C LEU A 18 8.52 -6.36 1.51
N PHE A 19 7.41 -5.98 2.15
CA PHE A 19 6.85 -6.79 3.22
C PHE A 19 6.03 -7.89 2.58
N SER A 20 6.18 -9.12 3.06
CA SER A 20 5.22 -10.16 2.72
C SER A 20 5.01 -11.08 3.90
N GLY A 21 3.93 -11.82 3.84
CA GLY A 21 3.54 -12.66 4.93
C GLY A 21 2.39 -13.59 4.60
N GLN A 22 1.88 -14.21 5.65
CA GLN A 22 0.69 -15.03 5.62
C GLN A 22 -0.33 -14.44 6.59
N CYS A 23 -1.60 -14.58 6.28
CA CYS A 23 -2.71 -14.14 7.12
C CYS A 23 -3.69 -15.30 7.34
N TYR A 24 -4.04 -15.55 8.59
CA TYR A 24 -4.98 -16.61 8.96
C TYR A 24 -6.10 -16.09 9.85
N ASP A 25 -7.31 -16.56 9.58
CA ASP A 25 -8.45 -16.41 10.48
C ASP A 25 -8.37 -17.48 11.57
N VAL A 26 -8.27 -17.05 12.82
CA VAL A 26 -8.22 -17.90 14.01
C VAL A 26 -9.53 -18.67 14.21
N SER A 27 -10.66 -18.11 13.79
CA SER A 27 -11.97 -18.70 14.03
C SER A 27 -12.26 -19.89 13.11
N VAL A 28 -11.93 -19.77 11.82
CA VAL A 28 -12.20 -20.80 10.80
C VAL A 28 -10.93 -21.58 10.41
N ASN A 29 -9.75 -21.13 10.87
CA ASN A 29 -8.44 -21.67 10.50
C ASN A 29 -8.18 -21.69 8.98
N THR A 30 -8.79 -20.74 8.28
CA THR A 30 -8.64 -20.52 6.84
C THR A 30 -8.15 -19.10 6.57
N PRO A 31 -7.41 -18.86 5.48
CA PRO A 31 -6.99 -17.51 5.14
C PRO A 31 -8.20 -16.64 4.75
N PRO A 32 -8.27 -15.38 5.23
CA PRO A 32 -9.36 -14.46 4.90
C PRO A 32 -9.16 -13.88 3.49
N ASN A 33 -9.66 -14.59 2.48
CA ASN A 33 -9.51 -14.20 1.07
C ASN A 33 -10.17 -12.85 0.78
N GLY A 34 -9.41 -11.93 0.18
CA GLY A 34 -9.88 -10.60 -0.19
C GLY A 34 -9.74 -9.56 0.91
N LEU A 35 -9.26 -9.91 2.11
CA LEU A 35 -9.14 -8.96 3.22
C LEU A 35 -8.17 -7.83 2.85
N PRO A 36 -8.63 -6.57 2.74
CA PRO A 36 -7.77 -5.47 2.37
C PRO A 36 -6.91 -5.02 3.55
N LEU A 37 -5.63 -4.85 3.27
CA LEU A 37 -4.60 -4.43 4.20
C LEU A 37 -3.99 -3.13 3.70
N THR A 38 -3.71 -2.21 4.62
CA THR A 38 -3.07 -0.93 4.32
C THR A 38 -1.88 -0.72 5.23
N ILE A 39 -0.83 -0.11 4.70
CA ILE A 39 0.29 0.39 5.50
C ILE A 39 0.31 1.92 5.51
N THR A 40 0.61 2.46 6.68
CA THR A 40 0.82 3.88 6.91
C THR A 40 2.17 4.08 7.58
N ASP A 41 2.79 5.23 7.38
CA ASP A 41 4.02 5.57 8.09
C ASP A 41 3.70 5.69 9.60
N ALA A 42 4.51 5.08 10.46
CA ALA A 42 4.26 5.11 11.90
C ALA A 42 4.42 6.53 12.49
N ILE A 43 5.18 7.40 11.82
CA ILE A 43 5.47 8.76 12.30
C ILE A 43 4.28 9.70 12.07
N THR A 44 3.39 9.41 11.12
CA THR A 44 2.32 10.31 10.70
C THR A 44 0.97 10.04 11.35
N ASN A 45 0.88 9.13 12.33
CA ASN A 45 -0.36 8.78 13.00
C ASN A 45 -0.50 9.56 14.33
N PRO A 46 -1.17 10.73 14.37
CA PRO A 46 -1.27 11.59 15.57
C PRO A 46 -2.22 11.07 16.65
N GLN A 47 -2.71 9.82 16.59
CA GLN A 47 -3.70 9.32 17.54
C GLN A 47 -3.29 7.99 18.17
N THR A 48 -2.20 7.97 18.94
CA THR A 48 -2.05 7.12 20.14
C THR A 48 -0.72 7.43 20.84
N THR A 49 -0.62 8.58 21.50
CA THR A 49 0.27 8.71 22.67
C THR A 49 -0.38 9.62 23.69
N SER A 50 -0.93 9.01 24.74
CA SER A 50 -1.10 9.65 26.03
C SER A 50 0.24 10.26 26.45
N SER A 51 0.32 11.60 26.36
CA SER A 51 1.20 12.49 27.12
C SER A 51 2.48 11.89 27.73
N SER A 52 3.56 11.84 26.95
CA SER A 52 4.90 12.06 27.48
C SER A 52 5.70 12.82 26.42
N LEU A 53 5.72 14.15 26.57
CA LEU A 53 6.53 15.06 25.77
C LEU A 53 7.99 14.62 25.88
N LEU A 54 8.56 14.09 24.79
CA LEU A 54 10.00 13.93 24.66
C LEU A 54 10.55 15.30 24.24
N SER A 55 10.99 16.10 25.21
CA SER A 55 11.84 17.26 24.97
C SER A 55 13.23 16.77 24.61
N SER A 56 13.60 16.88 23.33
CA SER A 56 14.99 16.68 22.91
C SER A 56 15.77 17.97 23.22
N GLU A 57 16.68 17.93 24.19
CA GLU A 57 17.62 19.00 24.49
C GLU A 57 18.90 18.78 23.65
N GLU A 58 19.23 19.71 22.76
CA GLU A 58 20.50 19.72 22.02
C GLU A 58 21.47 20.70 22.69
N ILE A 59 22.63 20.19 23.11
CA ILE A 59 23.68 20.97 23.80
C ILE A 59 24.70 21.42 22.75
N GLN A 60 24.86 22.73 22.59
CA GLN A 60 25.91 23.31 21.75
C GLN A 60 27.29 23.12 22.38
N PRO A 61 28.39 23.12 21.59
CA PRO A 61 29.75 22.91 22.08
C PRO A 61 30.26 23.99 23.07
N ASP A 62 29.50 25.06 23.30
CA ASP A 62 29.76 26.09 24.32
C ASP A 62 29.05 25.83 25.66
N GLY A 63 28.27 24.75 25.76
CA GLY A 63 27.57 24.33 26.99
C GLY A 63 26.28 25.09 27.30
N SER A 64 25.76 25.91 26.38
CA SER A 64 24.47 26.58 26.55
C SER A 64 23.29 25.70 26.08
N ILE A 65 22.16 25.76 26.80
CA ILE A 65 20.91 25.04 26.47
C ILE A 65 19.89 26.05 25.96
N HIS A 66 19.43 25.92 24.72
CA HIS A 66 18.43 26.79 24.10
C HIS A 66 17.12 26.02 23.86
N HIS A 67 16.01 26.53 24.42
CA HIS A 67 14.67 25.93 24.28
C HIS A 67 14.06 26.35 22.92
N VAL A 68 14.02 25.45 21.95
CA VAL A 68 13.38 25.71 20.65
C VAL A 68 11.90 25.29 20.73
N SER A 69 11.03 26.23 21.10
CA SER A 69 9.59 26.08 20.88
C SER A 69 9.29 26.39 19.42
N GLY A 70 9.20 25.37 18.56
CA GLY A 70 8.75 25.52 17.19
C GLY A 70 7.24 25.81 17.14
N THR A 71 6.88 27.09 17.05
CA THR A 71 5.55 27.54 16.62
C THR A 71 5.55 27.66 15.10
N ASP A 72 5.01 26.66 14.40
CA ASP A 72 4.54 26.77 13.00
C ASP A 72 3.36 25.82 12.78
N SER A 73 2.27 26.09 13.49
CA SER A 73 0.97 25.49 13.24
C SER A 73 0.21 26.37 12.26
N ASN A 74 0.31 26.08 10.96
CA ASN A 74 -0.69 26.45 9.94
C ASN A 74 -0.36 25.75 8.62
N ASN A 75 -0.91 24.55 8.43
CA ASN A 75 -1.55 24.05 7.18
C ASN A 75 -1.59 22.51 7.21
N ILE A 76 -2.54 21.92 7.95
CA ILE A 76 -2.87 20.49 7.84
C ILE A 76 -4.23 20.41 7.15
N ASN A 77 -4.22 20.29 5.82
CA ASN A 77 -5.38 19.83 5.07
C ASN A 77 -5.67 18.37 5.51
N PRO A 78 -6.85 18.05 6.06
CA PRO A 78 -7.16 16.71 6.57
C PRO A 78 -7.56 15.70 5.48
N SER A 79 -7.33 15.99 4.20
CA SER A 79 -7.80 15.16 3.07
C SER A 79 -6.70 14.37 2.35
N ASN A 80 -5.48 14.33 2.87
CA ASN A 80 -4.46 13.47 2.29
C ASN A 80 -4.64 12.07 2.91
N LYS A 81 -5.38 11.17 2.24
CA LYS A 81 -5.46 9.76 2.62
C LYS A 81 -4.03 9.26 2.82
N GLN A 82 -3.61 9.07 4.08
CA GLN A 82 -2.25 8.68 4.46
C GLN A 82 -2.00 7.18 4.19
N HIS A 83 -2.53 6.64 3.10
CA HIS A 83 -2.35 5.26 2.68
C HIS A 83 -1.09 5.21 1.82
N HIS A 84 -0.03 4.54 2.29
CA HIS A 84 1.20 4.42 1.51
C HIS A 84 1.06 3.36 0.42
N SER A 85 0.50 2.21 0.78
CA SER A 85 0.23 1.09 -0.12
C SER A 85 -0.88 0.24 0.49
N ASP A 86 -1.66 -0.35 -0.40
CA ASP A 86 -2.72 -1.28 -0.11
C ASP A 86 -2.50 -2.63 -0.83
N THR A 87 -3.09 -3.68 -0.30
CA THR A 87 -3.09 -5.03 -0.89
C THR A 87 -4.26 -5.82 -0.34
N ALA A 88 -4.58 -6.96 -0.95
CA ALA A 88 -5.57 -7.88 -0.43
C ALA A 88 -4.93 -9.24 -0.11
N VAL A 89 -5.39 -9.87 0.96
CA VAL A 89 -4.96 -11.23 1.34
C VAL A 89 -5.48 -12.23 0.31
N MET A 90 -4.60 -13.11 -0.18
CA MET A 90 -4.95 -14.14 -1.15
C MET A 90 -5.48 -15.41 -0.49
N LYS A 91 -6.40 -16.10 -1.16
CA LYS A 91 -6.90 -17.43 -0.75
C LYS A 91 -5.79 -18.46 -0.56
N THR A 92 -4.77 -18.43 -1.39
CA THR A 92 -3.67 -19.41 -1.34
C THR A 92 -2.72 -19.06 -0.19
N VAL A 93 -2.76 -19.85 0.89
CA VAL A 93 -1.85 -19.73 2.05
C VAL A 93 -1.94 -18.35 2.75
N GLY A 94 -2.98 -17.57 2.48
CA GLY A 94 -3.14 -16.24 3.09
C GLY A 94 -2.06 -15.24 2.66
N TYR A 95 -1.45 -15.43 1.50
CA TYR A 95 -0.33 -14.60 1.07
C TYR A 95 -0.75 -13.13 0.89
N TRP A 96 0.11 -12.23 1.34
CA TRP A 96 -0.02 -10.79 1.11
C TRP A 96 1.36 -10.18 0.90
N GLN A 97 1.42 -9.09 0.13
CA GLN A 97 2.65 -8.33 -0.09
C GLN A 97 2.36 -6.84 -0.21
N LEU A 98 3.23 -6.03 0.38
CA LEU A 98 3.15 -4.56 0.37
C LEU A 98 4.52 -3.99 0.06
N GLN A 99 4.55 -2.96 -0.80
CA GLN A 99 5.77 -2.24 -1.15
C GLN A 99 6.03 -1.16 -0.12
N ALA A 100 7.27 -1.08 0.37
CA ALA A 100 7.68 -0.04 1.31
C ALA A 100 9.18 0.27 1.16
N ASN A 101 9.57 1.43 1.66
CA ASN A 101 10.98 1.84 1.79
C ASN A 101 11.46 1.62 3.23
N PRO A 102 12.79 1.58 3.47
CA PRO A 102 13.35 1.43 4.81
C PRO A 102 12.73 2.43 5.81
N GLY A 103 12.24 1.92 6.93
CA GLY A 103 11.41 2.70 7.85
C GLY A 103 10.56 1.84 8.78
N ILE A 104 9.78 2.51 9.62
CA ILE A 104 8.81 1.90 10.54
C ILE A 104 7.43 2.15 9.99
N TRP A 105 6.66 1.08 9.82
CA TRP A 105 5.36 1.10 9.18
C TRP A 105 4.31 0.51 10.11
N THR A 106 3.09 1.00 10.01
CA THR A 106 1.94 0.48 10.73
C THR A 106 1.03 -0.21 9.73
N LEU A 107 0.84 -1.51 9.91
CA LEU A 107 -0.07 -2.33 9.13
C LEU A 107 -1.43 -2.41 9.85
N LYS A 108 -2.50 -2.16 9.10
CA LYS A 108 -3.89 -2.27 9.57
C LYS A 108 -4.77 -2.89 8.51
N ILE A 109 -5.91 -3.43 8.93
CA ILE A 109 -7.02 -3.73 8.02
C ILE A 109 -7.54 -2.38 7.52
N ASP A 110 -7.88 -2.28 6.23
CA ASP A 110 -8.37 -1.01 5.67
C ASP A 110 -9.65 -0.55 6.41
N PRO A 111 -9.62 0.61 7.11
CA PRO A 111 -10.72 1.05 7.96
C PRO A 111 -12.01 1.38 7.18
N GLU A 112 -11.91 1.71 5.89
CA GLU A 112 -13.06 1.98 5.03
C GLU A 112 -13.67 0.70 4.43
N SER A 113 -13.09 -0.47 4.71
CA SER A 113 -13.51 -1.73 4.13
C SER A 113 -14.48 -2.53 5.00
N ARG A 114 -15.31 -3.38 4.36
CA ARG A 114 -16.08 -4.46 5.02
C ARG A 114 -15.17 -5.37 5.87
N GLY A 115 -13.90 -5.50 5.49
CA GLY A 115 -12.91 -6.24 6.27
C GLY A 115 -12.81 -5.76 7.71
N ALA A 116 -12.83 -4.44 7.94
CA ALA A 116 -12.77 -3.85 9.27
C ALA A 116 -14.07 -4.05 10.08
N GLU A 117 -15.21 -4.24 9.41
CA GLU A 117 -16.49 -4.57 10.07
C GLU A 117 -16.51 -6.02 10.56
N ILE A 118 -15.90 -6.95 9.81
CA ILE A 118 -15.98 -8.39 10.09
C ILE A 118 -14.83 -8.87 10.98
N TYR A 119 -13.63 -8.30 10.82
CA TYR A 119 -12.41 -8.83 11.43
C TYR A 119 -11.75 -7.84 12.39
N ASP A 120 -11.18 -8.40 13.46
CA ASP A 120 -10.19 -7.74 14.31
C ASP A 120 -8.81 -8.39 14.08
N MET A 121 -7.77 -7.57 14.00
CA MET A 121 -6.39 -8.06 14.02
C MET A 121 -6.02 -8.45 15.45
N VAL A 122 -5.43 -9.64 15.61
CA VAL A 122 -5.09 -10.20 16.91
C VAL A 122 -3.63 -10.61 16.99
N HIS A 123 -3.05 -10.51 18.19
CA HIS A 123 -1.72 -11.01 18.48
C HIS A 123 -1.77 -12.46 18.95
N GLY A 124 -0.84 -13.24 18.43
CA GLY A 124 -0.67 -14.62 18.81
C GLY A 124 0.67 -15.16 18.33
N THR A 125 1.09 -16.23 18.98
CA THR A 125 2.30 -16.96 18.64
C THR A 125 1.93 -18.29 18.02
N VAL A 126 2.72 -18.74 17.05
CA VAL A 126 2.57 -20.08 16.47
C VAL A 126 3.55 -21.00 17.15
N GLY A 127 3.02 -21.99 17.87
CA GLY A 127 3.79 -23.05 18.48
C GLY A 127 4.50 -23.91 17.42
N LYS A 128 5.54 -24.63 17.83
CA LYS A 128 6.33 -25.52 16.95
C LYS A 128 5.50 -26.64 16.29
N ASN A 129 4.31 -26.91 16.81
CA ASN A 129 3.32 -27.86 16.30
C ASN A 129 2.32 -27.22 15.32
N GLY A 130 2.49 -25.94 14.94
CA GLY A 130 1.54 -25.20 14.11
C GLY A 130 0.29 -24.73 14.88
N GLN A 131 0.24 -24.91 16.20
CA GLN A 131 -0.88 -24.44 17.01
C GLN A 131 -0.76 -22.94 17.24
N VAL A 132 -1.80 -22.21 16.84
CA VAL A 132 -1.91 -20.76 17.09
C VAL A 132 -2.41 -20.55 18.52
N THR A 133 -1.60 -19.94 19.36
CA THR A 133 -2.00 -19.51 20.71
C THR A 133 -2.16 -18.00 20.73
N LEU A 134 -3.38 -17.54 21.03
CA LEU A 134 -3.68 -16.11 21.11
C LEU A 134 -3.25 -15.56 22.47
N ASP A 135 -2.75 -14.34 22.45
CA ASP A 135 -2.41 -13.61 23.66
C ASP A 135 -3.70 -13.14 24.33
N LYS A 136 -3.92 -13.57 25.59
CA LYS A 136 -5.17 -13.33 26.35
C LYS A 136 -5.45 -11.86 26.64
N ASN A 137 -4.45 -10.98 26.50
CA ASN A 137 -4.55 -9.54 26.73
C ASN A 137 -4.65 -8.72 25.44
N THR A 138 -4.97 -9.35 24.30
CA THR A 138 -5.11 -8.65 23.03
C THR A 138 -6.39 -7.82 23.03
N SER A 139 -6.26 -6.49 23.11
CA SER A 139 -7.35 -5.55 22.85
C SER A 139 -7.86 -5.72 21.41
N ALA A 140 -9.16 -5.57 21.18
CA ALA A 140 -9.66 -5.41 19.82
C ALA A 140 -9.09 -4.11 19.23
N ASP A 141 -8.79 -4.08 17.93
CA ASP A 141 -8.17 -2.97 17.19
C ASP A 141 -6.64 -2.82 17.33
N VAL A 142 -5.90 -3.92 17.22
CA VAL A 142 -4.43 -3.83 17.23
C VAL A 142 -3.86 -3.68 15.83
N THR A 143 -3.21 -2.55 15.57
CA THR A 143 -2.33 -2.41 14.41
C THR A 143 -1.02 -3.17 14.62
N LYS A 144 -0.44 -3.72 13.54
CA LYS A 144 0.87 -4.39 13.62
C LYS A 144 1.98 -3.47 13.14
N THR A 145 3.00 -3.27 13.98
CA THR A 145 4.21 -2.52 13.59
C THR A 145 5.13 -3.41 12.77
N LEU A 146 5.51 -2.93 11.58
CA LEU A 146 6.46 -3.54 10.67
C LEU A 146 7.73 -2.69 10.60
N ILE A 147 8.90 -3.33 10.60
CA ILE A 147 10.19 -2.63 10.55
C ILE A 147 10.98 -3.12 9.33
N MET A 148 11.24 -2.21 8.40
CA MET A 148 12.05 -2.47 7.23
C MET A 148 13.47 -1.97 7.46
N LYS A 149 14.38 -2.92 7.75
CA LYS A 149 15.79 -2.63 8.09
C LYS A 149 16.82 -3.30 7.18
N GLY A 150 16.38 -4.11 6.22
CA GLY A 150 17.27 -4.86 5.35
C GLY A 150 16.55 -5.39 4.11
N PHE A 151 17.31 -6.02 3.21
CA PHE A 151 16.83 -6.57 1.93
C PHE A 151 16.15 -7.94 2.06
N GLU A 152 16.26 -8.56 3.23
CA GLU A 152 15.66 -9.86 3.49
C GLU A 152 14.22 -9.70 3.98
N ASN A 153 13.34 -10.50 3.40
CA ASN A 153 11.97 -10.60 3.85
C ASN A 153 11.88 -11.67 4.95
N ARG A 154 11.40 -11.27 6.13
CA ARG A 154 11.32 -12.16 7.30
C ARG A 154 10.06 -13.01 7.35
N GLY A 155 9.08 -12.77 6.46
CA GLY A 155 7.81 -13.48 6.44
C GLY A 155 6.98 -13.17 7.69
N GLU A 156 6.05 -12.24 7.56
CA GLU A 156 5.22 -11.82 8.69
C GLU A 156 3.96 -12.68 8.80
N LEU A 157 3.67 -13.20 10.00
CA LEU A 157 2.41 -13.86 10.25
C LEU A 157 1.39 -12.87 10.81
N LEU A 158 0.23 -12.80 10.18
CA LEU A 158 -0.93 -12.04 10.63
C LEU A 158 -2.01 -13.01 11.09
N LEU A 159 -2.62 -12.67 12.21
CA LEU A 159 -3.76 -13.40 12.73
C LEU A 159 -4.93 -12.42 12.80
N VAL A 160 -6.07 -12.85 12.31
CA VAL A 160 -7.32 -12.12 12.41
C VAL A 160 -8.36 -12.99 13.10
N LYS A 161 -9.31 -12.36 13.75
CA LYS A 161 -10.43 -13.02 14.40
C LYS A 161 -11.71 -12.31 13.99
N ARG A 162 -12.74 -13.08 13.70
CA ARG A 162 -14.06 -12.53 13.39
C ARG A 162 -14.68 -11.88 14.62
N LYS A 163 -15.33 -10.73 14.43
CA LYS A 163 -16.06 -10.02 15.48
C LYS A 163 -17.31 -10.82 15.89
N PRO A 164 -17.75 -10.73 17.15
CA PRO A 164 -18.98 -11.39 17.60
C PRO A 164 -20.18 -10.98 16.75
N GLY A 165 -20.95 -11.96 16.25
CA GLY A 165 -22.12 -11.72 15.38
C GLY A 165 -21.80 -11.72 13.88
N PHE A 166 -20.52 -11.62 13.50
CA PHE A 166 -20.06 -11.67 12.11
C PHE A 166 -19.42 -13.02 11.77
N GLU A 167 -19.81 -14.12 12.40
CA GLU A 167 -19.20 -15.46 12.23
C GLU A 167 -19.64 -16.18 10.95
N GLY A 168 -20.80 -15.82 10.38
CA GLY A 168 -21.34 -16.42 9.15
C GLY A 168 -21.28 -15.50 7.92
N GLU A 169 -20.89 -14.24 8.10
CA GLU A 169 -20.86 -13.22 7.04
C GLU A 169 -19.77 -13.44 5.99
N GLU A 170 -20.04 -13.12 4.74
CA GLU A 170 -18.98 -13.14 3.72
C GLU A 170 -18.34 -11.76 3.61
N LEU A 171 -17.05 -11.75 3.24
CA LEU A 171 -16.33 -10.50 3.01
C LEU A 171 -16.84 -9.76 1.76
N PHE A 172 -17.28 -10.53 0.76
CA PHE A 172 -17.87 -10.00 -0.46
C PHE A 172 -19.37 -9.82 -0.27
N ARG A 173 -19.89 -8.65 -0.66
CA ARG A 173 -21.33 -8.44 -0.70
C ARG A 173 -21.91 -9.22 -1.88
N PRO A 174 -23.10 -9.84 -1.73
CA PRO A 174 -23.78 -10.46 -2.85
C PRO A 174 -24.07 -9.39 -3.92
N GLU A 175 -23.97 -9.78 -5.20
CA GLU A 175 -24.14 -8.86 -6.34
C GLU A 175 -25.48 -8.11 -6.28
N ASP A 176 -26.53 -8.76 -5.79
CA ASP A 176 -27.89 -8.20 -5.66
C ASP A 176 -27.99 -6.99 -4.70
N GLU A 177 -27.03 -6.81 -3.78
CA GLU A 177 -27.00 -5.66 -2.84
C GLU A 177 -26.21 -4.46 -3.39
N LEU A 178 -25.45 -4.64 -4.47
CA LEU A 178 -24.63 -3.57 -5.07
C LEU A 178 -25.49 -2.62 -5.93
N GLU A 179 -26.57 -3.10 -6.53
CA GLU A 179 -27.44 -2.30 -7.42
C GLU A 179 -28.28 -1.24 -6.69
N LEU A 180 -28.40 -1.30 -5.36
CA LEU A 180 -29.32 -0.46 -4.58
C LEU A 180 -28.68 0.78 -3.93
N ASN A 181 -27.35 0.89 -3.93
CA ASN A 181 -26.61 1.96 -3.22
C ASN A 181 -25.77 2.88 -4.13
N ASP A 182 -25.84 2.69 -5.45
CA ASP A 182 -24.96 3.33 -6.44
C ASP A 182 -25.30 4.80 -6.77
N SER A 183 -26.19 5.44 -6.00
CA SER A 183 -26.64 6.81 -6.29
C SER A 183 -25.71 7.92 -5.76
N ASN A 184 -24.53 7.60 -5.22
CA ASN A 184 -23.64 8.58 -4.57
C ASN A 184 -22.16 8.58 -5.02
N ASP A 185 -21.72 7.71 -5.94
CA ASP A 185 -20.34 7.73 -6.48
C ASP A 185 -20.24 8.57 -7.78
N ASP A 186 -20.65 9.84 -7.69
CA ASP A 186 -21.01 10.71 -8.83
C ASP A 186 -19.86 11.40 -9.61
N TYR A 187 -18.57 11.00 -9.52
CA TYR A 187 -17.51 11.75 -10.24
C TYR A 187 -16.33 10.97 -10.86
N ASP A 188 -16.12 9.69 -10.56
CA ASP A 188 -15.01 8.90 -11.15
C ASP A 188 -15.44 7.88 -12.22
N ASP A 189 -16.72 7.55 -12.33
CA ASP A 189 -17.24 6.58 -13.32
C ASP A 189 -17.20 7.06 -14.78
N ASP A 190 -17.12 8.37 -15.00
CA ASP A 190 -16.95 8.95 -16.34
C ASP A 190 -15.51 8.83 -16.90
N VAL A 191 -14.61 8.14 -16.18
CA VAL A 191 -13.22 7.92 -16.61
C VAL A 191 -13.06 6.55 -17.26
N VAL A 192 -12.58 6.55 -18.50
CA VAL A 192 -12.19 5.31 -19.18
C VAL A 192 -10.80 4.89 -18.70
N HIS A 193 -10.72 3.74 -18.03
CA HIS A 193 -9.46 3.13 -17.62
C HIS A 193 -8.93 2.17 -18.68
N VAL A 194 -7.72 2.43 -19.20
CA VAL A 194 -7.06 1.58 -20.22
C VAL A 194 -5.78 1.00 -19.66
N PHE A 195 -5.71 -0.32 -19.56
CA PHE A 195 -4.51 -1.06 -19.12
C PHE A 195 -3.72 -1.55 -20.33
N SER A 196 -2.41 -1.35 -20.33
CA SER A 196 -1.56 -1.88 -21.40
C SER A 196 -0.17 -2.24 -20.93
N LEU A 197 0.42 -3.21 -21.63
CA LEU A 197 1.79 -3.66 -21.48
C LEU A 197 2.50 -3.51 -22.84
N ALA A 198 3.75 -3.07 -22.82
CA ALA A 198 4.62 -3.10 -23.99
C ALA A 198 6.03 -3.51 -23.55
N THR A 199 6.71 -4.27 -24.40
CA THR A 199 8.12 -4.62 -24.23
C THR A 199 8.85 -4.38 -25.54
N GLY A 200 9.91 -3.58 -25.49
CA GLY A 200 10.69 -3.20 -26.67
C GLY A 200 10.22 -1.94 -27.39
N HIS A 201 11.16 -1.28 -28.06
CA HIS A 201 10.99 0.08 -28.59
C HIS A 201 9.92 0.19 -29.69
N LEU A 202 9.76 -0.86 -30.52
CA LEU A 202 8.74 -0.88 -31.57
C LEU A 202 7.32 -0.92 -30.99
N TYR A 203 7.10 -1.77 -29.98
CA TYR A 203 5.80 -1.88 -29.31
C TYR A 203 5.48 -0.64 -28.48
N GLU A 204 6.49 -0.03 -27.85
CA GLU A 204 6.34 1.28 -27.21
C GLU A 204 5.88 2.36 -28.19
N ARG A 205 6.40 2.37 -29.43
CA ARG A 205 5.94 3.30 -30.47
C ARG A 205 4.47 3.06 -30.83
N PHE A 206 4.05 1.81 -31.00
CA PHE A 206 2.65 1.47 -31.25
C PHE A 206 1.75 1.83 -30.08
N LEU A 207 2.24 1.68 -28.85
CA LEU A 207 1.52 2.08 -27.64
C LEU A 207 1.25 3.59 -27.64
N LYS A 208 2.22 4.43 -28.03
CA LYS A 208 2.01 5.89 -28.16
C LYS A 208 0.93 6.22 -29.20
N ILE A 209 0.93 5.51 -30.33
CA ILE A 209 -0.06 5.72 -31.39
C ILE A 209 -1.46 5.31 -30.89
N MET A 210 -1.56 4.19 -30.18
CA MET A 210 -2.80 3.73 -29.55
C MET A 210 -3.35 4.78 -28.58
N MET A 211 -2.51 5.25 -27.64
CA MET A 211 -2.89 6.28 -26.67
C MET A 211 -3.39 7.55 -27.37
N LEU A 212 -2.62 8.07 -28.35
CA LEU A 212 -3.00 9.25 -29.11
C LEU A 212 -4.32 9.07 -29.88
N SER A 213 -4.54 7.88 -30.44
CA SER A 213 -5.78 7.56 -31.16
C SER A 213 -6.99 7.58 -30.25
N VAL A 214 -6.87 7.01 -29.04
CA VAL A 214 -7.93 7.01 -28.04
C VAL A 214 -8.25 8.44 -27.61
N THR A 215 -7.23 9.21 -27.19
CA THR A 215 -7.40 10.60 -26.72
C THR A 215 -8.00 11.52 -27.79
N LYS A 216 -7.72 11.30 -29.08
CA LYS A 216 -8.32 12.10 -30.17
C LYS A 216 -9.76 11.74 -30.50
N ARG A 217 -10.20 10.52 -30.18
CA ARG A 217 -11.49 9.97 -30.62
C ARG A 217 -12.56 10.05 -29.55
N THR A 218 -12.19 10.02 -28.28
CA THR A 218 -13.13 10.14 -27.16
C THR A 218 -13.11 11.54 -26.55
N SER A 219 -14.28 12.01 -26.12
CA SER A 219 -14.44 13.23 -25.32
C SER A 219 -14.38 12.97 -23.82
N THR A 220 -14.46 11.70 -23.40
CA THR A 220 -14.37 11.31 -21.98
C THR A 220 -12.95 11.39 -21.45
N ARG A 221 -12.80 11.53 -20.13
CA ARG A 221 -11.49 11.48 -19.48
C ARG A 221 -10.93 10.06 -19.60
N VAL A 222 -9.65 9.93 -19.91
CA VAL A 222 -8.99 8.62 -20.07
C VAL A 222 -7.79 8.54 -19.12
N LYS A 223 -7.69 7.43 -18.39
CA LYS A 223 -6.55 7.12 -17.53
C LYS A 223 -5.85 5.86 -18.03
N PHE A 224 -4.59 6.02 -18.45
CA PHE A 224 -3.75 4.90 -18.89
C PHE A 224 -2.97 4.31 -17.73
N TRP A 225 -3.11 3.01 -17.53
CA TRP A 225 -2.39 2.22 -16.54
C TRP A 225 -1.35 1.36 -17.25
N LEU A 226 -0.07 1.58 -16.97
CA LEU A 226 1.04 0.93 -17.66
C LEU A 226 1.97 0.19 -16.68
N PHE A 227 2.46 -0.97 -17.10
CA PHE A 227 3.40 -1.76 -16.29
C PHE A 227 4.81 -1.22 -16.38
N GLU A 228 5.27 -0.62 -15.29
CA GLU A 228 6.53 0.13 -15.28
C GLU A 228 7.76 -0.71 -15.66
N ASN A 229 7.85 -1.96 -15.20
CA ASN A 229 9.07 -2.78 -15.31
C ASN A 229 9.42 -3.19 -16.75
N PHE A 230 8.45 -3.13 -17.68
CA PHE A 230 8.63 -3.54 -19.07
C PHE A 230 8.86 -2.36 -20.02
N LEU A 231 8.73 -1.13 -19.51
CA LEU A 231 8.88 0.09 -20.29
C LEU A 231 10.30 0.64 -20.21
N SER A 232 10.79 1.13 -21.35
CA SER A 232 12.08 1.79 -21.45
C SER A 232 12.10 3.13 -20.71
N PRO A 233 13.27 3.57 -20.20
CA PRO A 233 13.43 4.90 -19.62
C PRO A 233 13.04 6.03 -20.58
N SER A 234 13.34 5.86 -21.88
CA SER A 234 12.97 6.81 -22.93
C SER A 234 11.46 6.95 -23.08
N PHE A 235 10.72 5.83 -23.02
CA PHE A 235 9.26 5.87 -23.03
C PHE A 235 8.71 6.54 -21.78
N LYS A 236 9.22 6.23 -20.59
CA LYS A 236 8.76 6.83 -19.32
C LYS A 236 8.91 8.35 -19.32
N ALA A 237 10.05 8.88 -19.79
CA ALA A 237 10.26 10.31 -19.92
C ALA A 237 9.25 10.95 -20.92
N SER A 238 9.08 10.32 -22.08
CA SER A 238 8.14 10.79 -23.10
C SER A 238 6.67 10.69 -22.67
N ALA A 239 6.30 9.73 -21.81
CA ALA A 239 4.93 9.53 -21.35
C ALA A 239 4.45 10.70 -20.49
N ALA A 240 5.32 11.27 -19.65
CA ALA A 240 5.02 12.46 -18.86
C ALA A 240 4.70 13.67 -19.75
N ASP A 241 5.42 13.83 -20.88
CA ASP A 241 5.15 14.91 -21.83
C ASP A 241 3.88 14.66 -22.66
N MET A 242 3.56 13.40 -22.97
CA MET A 242 2.30 13.04 -23.63
C MET A 242 1.08 13.34 -22.74
N ALA A 243 1.19 13.19 -21.42
CA ALA A 243 0.10 13.44 -20.49
C ALA A 243 -0.23 14.93 -20.30
N LYS A 244 0.71 15.85 -20.63
CA LYS A 244 0.48 17.30 -20.55
C LYS A 244 -0.26 17.87 -21.76
N ARG A 245 -0.41 17.09 -22.83
CA ARG A 245 -1.00 17.51 -24.12
C ARG A 245 -2.43 17.03 -24.24
#